data_AF-A0A2V9PEK3-F1
#
_entry.id   AF-A0A2V9PEK3-F1
#
_cell.length_a   1.000
_cell.length_b   1.000
_cell.length_c   1.000
_cell.angle_alpha   90.00
_cell.angle_beta   90.00
_cell.angle_gamma   90.00
#
_symmetry.space_group_name_H-M   'P 1'
#
loop_
_entity.id
_entity.type
_entity.pdbx_description
1 polymer ?
#
loop_
_entity_poly.entity_id
_entity_poly.type
_entity_poly.pdbx_seq_one_letter_code
_entity_poly.pdbx_strand_id
1 'polypeptide(L)'
;MKKKSASQSAFFNLRVLIGLFVVLAGVFLALAGFGAFSALAQAQQKNKIITDSKNPLVPNGFDCSKIHELGIDKQDNMRAGAIMIACGQARGGFPSVFETVSQAIQKTLAPLAYGAADVDLITGAETFPNVTQSETFSWANPDNPNEIVVAYNDSRSINANPINISGASVSTDGGSTFVRLTKSNGQSPFSNTLGDPVALFNKPTQTWFAVFIDLACGG
;
A
#
# COMPACT_ATOMS: atom_id res chain seq x y z
N MET A 1 76.87 29.20 -7.97
CA MET A 1 75.98 29.24 -6.80
C MET A 1 74.72 30.03 -7.11
N LYS A 2 73.54 29.39 -7.09
CA LYS A 2 72.25 29.89 -6.55
C LYS A 2 71.20 28.80 -6.79
N LYS A 3 70.87 28.04 -5.75
CA LYS A 3 69.76 27.08 -5.72
C LYS A 3 68.44 27.87 -5.76
N LYS A 4 67.51 27.52 -6.65
CA LYS A 4 66.08 27.83 -6.47
C LYS A 4 65.37 26.51 -6.20
N SER A 5 65.04 26.30 -4.92
CA SER A 5 64.14 25.25 -4.48
C SER A 5 62.72 25.72 -4.77
N ALA A 6 62.07 25.13 -5.77
CA ALA A 6 60.61 25.19 -5.86
C ALA A 6 60.08 24.10 -4.90
N SER A 7 59.65 24.54 -3.72
CA SER A 7 58.87 23.72 -2.79
C SER A 7 57.62 23.25 -3.52
N GLN A 8 57.66 22.03 -4.07
CA GLN A 8 56.50 21.39 -4.65
C GLN A 8 55.68 20.87 -3.46
N SER A 9 54.78 21.72 -2.97
CA SER A 9 53.85 21.38 -1.90
C SER A 9 52.92 20.29 -2.45
N ALA A 10 53.26 19.04 -2.17
CA ALA A 10 52.58 17.84 -2.67
C ALA A 10 51.19 17.59 -2.04
N PHE A 11 50.54 18.60 -1.46
CA PHE A 11 49.35 18.42 -0.63
C PHE A 11 48.04 18.95 -1.21
N PHE A 12 48.03 19.68 -2.33
CA PHE A 12 46.77 20.25 -2.83
C PHE A 12 46.67 20.22 -4.34
N ASN A 13 46.40 19.04 -4.88
CA ASN A 13 45.74 18.97 -6.17
C ASN A 13 44.28 19.43 -5.92
N LEU A 14 43.99 20.69 -6.25
CA LEU A 14 42.71 21.36 -5.95
C LEU A 14 41.50 20.51 -6.36
N ARG A 15 41.60 19.76 -7.46
CA ARG A 15 40.56 18.82 -7.93
C ARG A 15 40.31 17.67 -6.95
N VAL A 16 41.36 17.13 -6.34
CA VAL A 16 41.26 16.07 -5.32
C VAL A 16 40.66 16.63 -4.03
N LEU A 17 41.02 17.86 -3.65
CA LEU A 17 40.43 18.51 -2.48
C LEU A 17 38.93 18.76 -2.67
N ILE A 18 38.53 19.28 -3.83
CA ILE A 18 37.11 19.49 -4.18
C ILE A 18 36.37 18.16 -4.17
N GLY A 19 36.94 17.12 -4.78
CA GLY A 19 36.33 15.78 -4.78
C GLY A 19 36.13 15.21 -3.37
N LEU A 20 37.13 15.34 -2.49
CA LEU A 20 37.05 14.90 -1.10
C LEU A 20 35.96 15.67 -0.32
N PHE A 21 35.86 16.99 -0.51
CA PHE A 21 34.82 17.80 0.12
C PHE A 21 33.41 17.41 -0.33
N VAL A 22 33.20 17.13 -1.62
CA VAL A 22 31.90 16.68 -2.14
C VAL A 22 31.51 15.32 -1.55
N VAL A 23 32.46 14.38 -1.47
CA VAL A 23 32.22 13.06 -0.88
C VAL A 23 31.90 13.16 0.61
N LEU A 24 32.68 13.93 1.39
CA LEU A 24 32.41 14.14 2.82
C LEU A 24 31.07 14.83 3.05
N ALA A 25 30.73 15.85 2.26
CA ALA A 25 29.42 16.49 2.33
C ALA A 25 28.28 15.49 2.06
N GLY A 26 28.44 14.61 1.06
CA GLY A 26 27.49 13.53 0.78
C GLY A 26 27.34 12.55 1.95
N VAL A 27 28.45 12.16 2.60
CA VAL A 27 28.44 11.28 3.76
C VAL A 27 27.75 11.93 4.97
N PHE A 28 28.02 13.22 5.23
CA PHE A 28 27.34 13.95 6.32
C PHE A 28 25.83 14.10 6.07
N LEU A 29 25.43 14.39 4.82
CA LEU A 29 24.02 14.46 4.44
C LEU A 29 23.34 13.10 4.55
N ALA A 30 24.01 12.01 4.17
CA ALA A 30 23.51 10.66 4.35
C ALA A 30 23.33 10.31 5.84
N LEU A 31 24.34 10.56 6.68
CA LEU A 31 24.27 10.32 8.13
C LEU A 31 23.17 11.14 8.82
N ALA A 32 22.94 12.38 8.38
CA ALA A 32 21.83 13.20 8.85
C ALA A 32 20.47 12.63 8.40
N GLY A 33 20.39 12.11 7.17
CA GLY A 33 19.20 11.45 6.63
C GLY A 33 18.87 10.09 7.27
N PHE A 34 19.89 9.33 7.70
CA PHE A 34 19.72 8.05 8.41
C PHE A 34 19.30 8.19 9.88
N GLY A 35 19.02 9.41 10.35
CA GLY A 35 18.36 9.61 11.64
C GLY A 35 19.22 9.20 12.84
N ALA A 36 20.54 9.32 12.77
CA ALA A 36 21.45 9.07 13.91
C ALA A 36 21.11 9.92 15.16
N PHE A 37 20.34 10.99 15.00
CA PHE A 37 19.85 11.85 16.09
C PHE A 37 18.47 11.45 16.66
N SER A 38 17.78 10.47 16.07
CA SER A 38 16.41 10.09 16.44
C SER A 38 16.34 9.16 17.66
N ALA A 39 17.43 8.42 17.93
CA ALA A 39 17.48 7.43 19.01
C ALA A 39 17.31 8.06 20.41
N LEU A 40 17.68 9.34 20.57
CA LEU A 40 17.54 10.07 21.84
C LEU A 40 16.11 10.56 22.11
N ALA A 41 15.24 10.63 21.10
CA ALA A 41 13.87 11.11 21.26
C ALA A 41 12.86 9.99 21.60
N GLN A 42 13.20 8.71 21.36
CA GLN A 42 12.26 7.60 21.52
C GLN A 42 12.13 7.09 22.98
N ALA A 43 13.01 7.49 23.89
CA ALA A 43 13.08 6.92 25.23
C ALA A 43 12.07 7.52 26.25
N GLN A 44 11.32 8.58 25.92
CA GLN A 44 10.73 9.45 26.95
C GLN A 44 9.18 9.51 27.03
N GLN A 45 8.41 8.65 26.37
CA GLN A 45 6.93 8.82 26.30
C GLN A 45 6.10 7.64 26.82
N LYS A 46 6.48 7.01 27.95
CA LYS A 46 5.62 6.01 28.62
C LYS A 46 4.34 6.60 29.25
N ASN A 47 4.35 7.88 29.62
CA ASN A 47 3.21 8.58 30.23
C ASN A 47 2.89 9.86 29.45
N LYS A 48 2.43 9.70 28.21
CA LYS A 48 2.02 10.82 27.36
C LYS A 48 0.54 10.73 27.10
N ILE A 49 -0.18 11.80 27.44
CA ILE A 49 -1.52 12.04 26.93
C ILE A 49 -1.37 12.87 25.66
N ILE A 50 -1.93 12.40 24.56
CA ILE A 50 -1.88 13.09 23.26
C ILE A 50 -2.92 14.22 23.29
N THR A 51 -2.50 15.48 23.34
CA THR A 51 -3.43 16.62 23.44
C THR A 51 -3.58 17.44 22.16
N ASP A 52 -2.65 17.31 21.21
CA ASP A 52 -2.61 18.06 19.95
C ASP A 52 -2.27 17.13 18.77
N SER A 53 -3.14 16.16 18.51
CA SER A 53 -3.03 15.30 17.34
C SER A 53 -3.55 16.01 16.09
N LYS A 54 -2.72 16.05 15.05
CA LYS A 54 -3.12 16.45 13.69
C LYS A 54 -3.64 15.28 12.84
N ASN A 55 -3.51 14.06 13.34
CA ASN A 55 -3.95 12.85 12.63
C ASN A 55 -5.38 12.52 13.07
N PRO A 56 -6.37 12.47 12.15
CA PRO A 56 -7.76 12.16 12.49
C PRO A 56 -7.95 10.76 13.09
N LEU A 57 -7.00 9.85 12.85
CA LEU A 57 -7.01 8.50 13.41
C LEU A 57 -6.52 8.46 14.87
N VAL A 58 -5.91 9.53 15.39
CA VAL A 58 -5.38 9.57 16.76
C VAL A 58 -6.20 10.56 17.57
N PRO A 59 -7.04 10.10 18.51
CA PRO A 59 -7.89 10.99 19.26
C PRO A 59 -7.08 11.82 20.27
N ASN A 60 -7.46 13.09 20.39
CA ASN A 60 -7.00 13.93 21.50
C ASN A 60 -7.51 13.35 22.83
N GLY A 61 -6.67 13.41 23.86
CA GLY A 61 -6.89 12.80 25.16
C GLY A 61 -6.44 11.33 25.27
N PHE A 62 -5.89 10.72 24.20
CA PHE A 62 -5.42 9.33 24.30
C PHE A 62 -4.20 9.21 25.23
N ASP A 63 -4.30 8.37 26.25
CA ASP A 63 -3.21 8.05 27.17
C ASP A 63 -2.38 6.86 26.66
N CYS A 64 -1.13 7.13 26.28
CA CYS A 64 -0.20 6.13 25.78
C CYS A 64 0.12 5.00 26.79
N SER A 65 -0.11 5.22 28.09
CA SER A 65 0.06 4.15 29.09
C SER A 65 -1.02 3.06 28.98
N LYS A 66 -2.17 3.37 28.37
CA LYS A 66 -3.33 2.49 28.24
C LYS A 66 -3.30 1.56 27.02
N ILE A 67 -2.23 1.57 26.24
CA ILE A 67 -2.10 0.78 25.01
C ILE A 67 -2.38 -0.71 25.25
N HIS A 68 -1.73 -1.32 26.23
CA HIS A 68 -1.91 -2.75 26.52
C HIS A 68 -3.26 -3.07 27.19
N GLU A 69 -3.77 -2.16 28.04
CA GLU A 69 -5.07 -2.30 28.70
C GLU A 69 -6.22 -2.28 27.69
N LEU A 70 -6.11 -1.40 26.69
CA LEU A 70 -7.09 -1.25 25.61
C LEU A 70 -6.82 -2.21 24.43
N GLY A 71 -5.77 -3.05 24.53
CA GLY A 71 -5.36 -3.99 23.48
C GLY A 71 -5.03 -3.34 22.13
N ILE A 72 -4.56 -2.08 22.14
CA ILE A 72 -4.21 -1.34 20.92
C ILE A 72 -3.04 -2.02 20.20
N ASP A 73 -2.11 -2.62 20.95
CA ASP A 73 -0.98 -3.39 20.46
C ASP A 73 -1.37 -4.71 19.75
N LYS A 74 -2.64 -5.12 19.83
CA LYS A 74 -3.17 -6.35 19.22
C LYS A 74 -4.14 -6.09 18.07
N GLN A 75 -4.33 -4.82 17.71
CA GLN A 75 -5.26 -4.40 16.67
C GLN A 75 -4.50 -4.06 15.39
N ASP A 76 -4.86 -4.70 14.28
CA ASP A 76 -4.25 -4.47 12.95
C ASP A 76 -4.99 -3.43 12.10
N ASN A 77 -5.74 -2.53 12.73
CA ASN A 77 -6.42 -1.44 12.03
C ASN A 77 -5.57 -0.16 11.99
N MET A 78 -5.83 0.70 11.00
CA MET A 78 -5.07 1.94 10.78
C MET A 78 -5.09 2.89 12.00
N ARG A 79 -6.18 2.86 12.78
CA ARG A 79 -6.31 3.66 14.00
C ARG A 79 -5.32 3.20 15.07
N ALA A 80 -5.25 1.90 15.33
CA ALA A 80 -4.30 1.33 16.27
C ALA A 80 -2.85 1.61 15.85
N GLY A 81 -2.52 1.39 14.57
CA GLY A 81 -1.20 1.72 14.03
C GLY A 81 -0.82 3.20 14.20
N ALA A 82 -1.75 4.12 13.91
CA ALA A 82 -1.52 5.55 14.09
C ALA A 82 -1.27 5.93 15.57
N ILE A 83 -2.01 5.32 16.49
CA ILE A 83 -1.81 5.51 17.94
C ILE A 83 -0.44 5.00 18.38
N MET A 84 -0.05 3.79 17.93
CA MET A 84 1.25 3.20 18.26
C MET A 84 2.41 4.08 17.78
N ILE A 85 2.30 4.69 16.60
CA ILE A 85 3.28 5.65 16.08
C ILE A 85 3.29 6.94 16.93
N ALA A 86 2.12 7.51 17.23
CA ALA A 86 2.01 8.77 17.99
C ALA A 86 2.50 8.65 19.44
N CYS A 87 2.42 7.44 20.01
CA CYS A 87 2.95 7.07 21.32
C CYS A 87 4.40 6.56 21.28
N GLY A 88 5.05 6.58 20.11
CA GLY A 88 6.44 6.13 19.93
C GLY A 88 6.66 4.63 20.15
N GLN A 89 5.60 3.82 20.19
CA GLN A 89 5.67 2.36 20.30
C GLN A 89 5.94 1.69 18.95
N ALA A 90 5.64 2.36 17.83
CA ALA A 90 5.96 1.93 16.49
C ALA A 90 6.71 3.04 15.73
N ARG A 91 7.54 2.66 14.76
CA ARG A 91 8.16 3.60 13.83
C ARG A 91 7.18 3.88 12.69
N GLY A 92 6.90 5.16 12.45
CA GLY A 92 6.22 5.57 11.22
C GLY A 92 7.15 5.49 10.01
N GLY A 93 6.59 5.66 8.81
CA GLY A 93 7.40 5.82 7.61
C GLY A 93 8.27 7.08 7.71
N PHE A 94 9.55 6.96 7.35
CA PHE A 94 10.43 8.11 7.20
C PHE A 94 10.39 8.53 5.73
N PRO A 95 10.15 9.81 5.41
CA PRO A 95 10.22 10.25 4.02
C PRO A 95 11.67 10.15 3.54
N SER A 96 11.98 9.17 2.69
CA SER A 96 13.28 9.14 2.03
C SER A 96 13.18 9.86 0.69
N VAL A 97 14.13 10.76 0.43
CA VAL A 97 14.22 11.51 -0.85
C VAL A 97 14.36 10.53 -2.02
N PHE A 98 15.05 9.41 -1.79
CA PHE A 98 15.22 8.35 -2.79
C PHE A 98 13.90 7.62 -3.10
N GLU A 99 13.05 7.35 -2.09
CA GLU A 99 11.70 6.81 -2.34
C GLU A 99 10.83 7.81 -3.09
N THR A 100 10.87 9.11 -2.77
CA THR A 100 10.09 10.11 -3.50
C THR A 100 10.50 10.18 -4.98
N VAL A 101 11.80 10.13 -5.28
CA VAL A 101 12.30 10.11 -6.65
C VAL A 101 11.99 8.78 -7.34
N SER A 102 12.14 7.65 -6.64
CA SER A 102 11.79 6.33 -7.14
C SER A 102 10.29 6.22 -7.45
N GLN A 103 9.42 6.71 -6.57
CA GLN A 103 7.98 6.78 -6.77
C GLN A 103 7.62 7.70 -7.93
N ALA A 104 8.31 8.84 -8.11
CA ALA A 104 8.07 9.70 -9.26
C ALA A 104 8.42 9.01 -10.58
N ILE A 105 9.56 8.30 -10.62
CA ILE A 105 10.00 7.52 -11.78
C ILE A 105 9.04 6.34 -12.03
N GLN A 106 8.66 5.61 -10.97
CA GLN A 106 7.66 4.55 -11.06
C GLN A 106 6.32 5.09 -11.53
N LYS A 107 5.86 6.25 -11.08
CA LYS A 107 4.60 6.84 -11.51
C LYS A 107 4.62 7.25 -13.00
N THR A 108 5.79 7.61 -13.53
CA THR A 108 5.96 7.86 -14.97
C THR A 108 6.12 6.62 -15.83
N LEU A 109 6.55 5.48 -15.24
CA LEU A 109 6.85 4.23 -15.97
C LEU A 109 5.82 3.13 -15.69
N ALA A 110 5.01 3.25 -14.65
CA ALA A 110 3.97 2.31 -14.31
C ALA A 110 2.92 2.34 -15.42
N PRO A 111 2.34 1.18 -15.78
CA PRO A 111 1.15 1.16 -16.60
C PRO A 111 0.13 2.11 -15.99
N LEU A 112 -0.41 3.04 -16.80
CA LEU A 112 -1.22 4.17 -16.33
C LEU A 112 -2.48 3.79 -15.53
N ALA A 113 -2.80 2.50 -15.39
CA ALA A 113 -4.11 2.08 -14.93
C ALA A 113 -4.10 0.90 -13.92
N TYR A 114 -3.09 0.01 -13.90
CA TYR A 114 -3.01 -1.04 -12.86
C TYR A 114 -2.08 -0.61 -11.71
N GLY A 115 -2.66 -0.42 -10.51
CA GLY A 115 -1.94 0.09 -9.33
C GLY A 115 -1.86 1.63 -9.25
N ALA A 116 -2.76 2.33 -9.95
CA ALA A 116 -2.87 3.79 -9.93
C ALA A 116 -3.76 4.26 -8.74
N ALA A 117 -4.74 5.13 -8.99
CA ALA A 117 -5.67 5.56 -7.94
C ALA A 117 -6.60 4.41 -7.51
N ASP A 118 -7.10 4.48 -6.28
CA ASP A 118 -8.16 3.58 -5.82
C ASP A 118 -9.44 3.81 -6.64
N VAL A 119 -9.99 2.74 -7.20
CA VAL A 119 -11.21 2.78 -8.01
C VAL A 119 -12.25 1.89 -7.38
N ASP A 120 -13.51 2.34 -7.38
CA ASP A 120 -14.64 1.55 -6.92
C ASP A 120 -14.96 0.41 -7.91
N LEU A 121 -14.91 -0.82 -7.42
CA LEU A 121 -15.18 -2.03 -8.21
C LEU A 121 -16.68 -2.37 -8.22
N ILE A 122 -17.46 -1.88 -7.25
CA ILE A 122 -18.88 -2.20 -7.10
C ILE A 122 -19.77 -1.14 -7.71
N THR A 123 -19.68 -1.01 -9.03
CA THR A 123 -20.56 -0.11 -9.75
C THR A 123 -22.01 -0.60 -9.70
N GLY A 124 -22.93 0.28 -9.27
CA GLY A 124 -24.36 -0.01 -9.15
C GLY A 124 -24.96 0.40 -7.80
N ALA A 125 -26.28 0.27 -7.66
CA ALA A 125 -26.97 0.52 -6.41
C ALA A 125 -26.94 -0.73 -5.52
N GLU A 126 -26.52 -0.58 -4.26
CA GLU A 126 -26.62 -1.62 -3.24
C GLU A 126 -27.61 -1.21 -2.15
N THR A 127 -28.21 -2.19 -1.49
CA THR A 127 -29.20 -1.95 -0.43
C THR A 127 -28.72 -2.58 0.86
N PHE A 128 -28.60 -1.78 1.91
CA PHE A 128 -28.26 -2.24 3.26
C PHE A 128 -29.21 -3.36 3.71
N PRO A 129 -28.72 -4.44 4.35
CA PRO A 129 -27.37 -4.63 4.89
C PRO A 129 -26.34 -5.22 3.93
N ASN A 130 -26.74 -5.60 2.72
CA ASN A 130 -25.91 -6.37 1.79
C ASN A 130 -25.11 -5.42 0.86
N VAL A 131 -24.23 -4.64 1.48
CA VAL A 131 -23.41 -3.59 0.84
C VAL A 131 -21.91 -3.81 1.04
N THR A 132 -21.54 -4.96 1.60
CA THR A 132 -20.17 -5.25 2.02
C THR A 132 -19.47 -6.12 0.99
N GLN A 133 -18.19 -5.81 0.77
CA GLN A 133 -17.24 -6.64 0.08
C GLN A 133 -16.03 -6.91 0.96
N SER A 134 -15.40 -8.04 0.71
CA SER A 134 -14.17 -8.45 1.38
C SER A 134 -13.38 -9.33 0.45
N GLU A 135 -12.08 -9.41 0.66
CA GLU A 135 -11.16 -10.27 -0.10
C GLU A 135 -11.16 -9.95 -1.59
N THR A 136 -9.98 -9.83 -2.18
CA THR A 136 -9.88 -9.37 -3.56
C THR A 136 -8.70 -10.06 -4.23
N PHE A 137 -8.97 -10.59 -5.42
CA PHE A 137 -7.94 -11.13 -6.28
C PHE A 137 -8.05 -10.45 -7.64
N SER A 138 -7.04 -9.64 -7.96
CA SER A 138 -6.94 -8.90 -9.21
C SER A 138 -5.89 -9.53 -10.11
N TRP A 139 -6.21 -9.66 -11.40
CA TRP A 139 -5.30 -10.20 -12.39
C TRP A 139 -5.47 -9.51 -13.74
N ALA A 140 -4.40 -9.44 -14.53
CA ALA A 140 -4.39 -8.79 -15.84
C ALA A 140 -4.09 -9.81 -16.95
N ASN A 141 -4.68 -9.61 -18.14
CA ASN A 141 -4.34 -10.39 -19.32
C ASN A 141 -2.90 -10.04 -19.75
N PRO A 142 -1.98 -11.03 -19.81
CA PRO A 142 -0.58 -10.78 -20.18
C PRO A 142 -0.39 -10.31 -21.63
N ASP A 143 -1.34 -10.60 -22.53
CA ASP A 143 -1.29 -10.19 -23.93
C ASP A 143 -2.02 -8.86 -24.17
N ASN A 144 -2.87 -8.43 -23.23
CA ASN A 144 -3.60 -7.17 -23.29
C ASN A 144 -3.73 -6.56 -21.88
N PRO A 145 -2.80 -5.70 -21.45
CA PRO A 145 -2.80 -5.15 -20.10
C PRO A 145 -3.98 -4.21 -19.80
N ASN A 146 -4.78 -3.85 -20.81
CA ASN A 146 -6.01 -3.10 -20.60
C ASN A 146 -7.14 -3.96 -20.02
N GLU A 147 -7.05 -5.28 -20.21
CA GLU A 147 -8.03 -6.24 -19.76
C GLU A 147 -7.67 -6.77 -18.38
N ILE A 148 -8.50 -6.45 -17.40
CA ILE A 148 -8.27 -6.76 -15.99
C ILE A 148 -9.54 -7.35 -15.41
N VAL A 149 -9.40 -8.41 -14.65
CA VAL A 149 -10.48 -9.01 -13.88
C VAL A 149 -10.14 -8.94 -12.41
N VAL A 150 -11.11 -8.49 -11.62
CA VAL A 150 -11.01 -8.49 -10.17
C VAL A 150 -12.17 -9.30 -9.62
N ALA A 151 -11.85 -10.36 -8.90
CA ALA A 151 -12.82 -11.19 -8.18
C ALA A 151 -12.79 -10.85 -6.68
N TYR A 152 -13.95 -10.89 -6.04
CA TYR A 152 -14.13 -10.48 -4.64
C TYR A 152 -15.30 -11.19 -3.96
N ASN A 153 -15.37 -11.14 -2.63
CA ASN A 153 -16.58 -11.55 -1.93
C ASN A 153 -17.64 -10.45 -2.05
N ASP A 154 -18.87 -10.87 -2.31
CA ASP A 154 -19.96 -9.97 -2.67
C ASP A 154 -21.23 -10.33 -1.89
N SER A 155 -21.56 -9.53 -0.87
CA SER A 155 -22.71 -9.81 0.00
C SER A 155 -24.07 -9.62 -0.68
N ARG A 156 -24.16 -9.00 -1.87
CA ARG A 156 -25.46 -8.64 -2.49
C ARG A 156 -26.40 -9.84 -2.68
N SER A 157 -25.84 -11.03 -2.91
CA SER A 157 -26.57 -12.27 -3.22
C SER A 157 -26.55 -13.28 -2.07
N ILE A 158 -26.20 -12.86 -0.85
CA ILE A 158 -26.08 -13.76 0.32
C ILE A 158 -27.41 -14.45 0.69
N ASN A 159 -28.54 -13.81 0.38
CA ASN A 159 -29.88 -14.36 0.61
C ASN A 159 -30.47 -15.08 -0.61
N ALA A 160 -29.70 -15.25 -1.69
CA ALA A 160 -30.13 -16.01 -2.85
C ALA A 160 -30.23 -17.52 -2.52
N ASN A 161 -31.02 -18.25 -3.31
CA ASN A 161 -31.05 -19.71 -3.26
C ASN A 161 -30.81 -20.26 -4.68
N PRO A 162 -29.65 -20.91 -4.94
CA PRO A 162 -28.54 -21.15 -4.00
C PRO A 162 -27.82 -19.86 -3.56
N ILE A 163 -27.20 -19.90 -2.39
CA ILE A 163 -26.42 -18.77 -1.83
C ILE A 163 -25.31 -18.36 -2.80
N ASN A 164 -24.95 -17.07 -2.81
CA ASN A 164 -23.84 -16.57 -3.60
C ASN A 164 -23.17 -15.40 -2.87
N ILE A 165 -21.90 -15.59 -2.49
CA ILE A 165 -21.05 -14.57 -1.87
C ILE A 165 -19.87 -14.21 -2.81
N SER A 166 -20.04 -14.39 -4.11
CA SER A 166 -18.98 -14.16 -5.10
C SER A 166 -19.37 -13.04 -6.04
N GLY A 167 -18.40 -12.22 -6.43
CA GLY A 167 -18.58 -11.22 -7.45
C GLY A 167 -17.29 -10.99 -8.23
N ALA A 168 -17.43 -10.30 -9.36
CA ALA A 168 -16.29 -9.90 -10.16
C ALA A 168 -16.61 -8.63 -10.93
N SER A 169 -15.58 -7.83 -11.19
CA SER A 169 -15.64 -6.65 -12.06
C SER A 169 -14.54 -6.73 -13.10
N VAL A 170 -14.82 -6.16 -14.27
CA VAL A 170 -13.91 -6.20 -15.42
C VAL A 170 -13.56 -4.78 -15.85
N SER A 171 -12.32 -4.61 -16.28
CA SER A 171 -11.84 -3.40 -16.92
C SER A 171 -11.39 -3.73 -18.35
N THR A 172 -11.57 -2.77 -19.25
CA THR A 172 -11.03 -2.81 -20.62
C THR A 172 -10.18 -1.57 -20.95
N ASP A 173 -9.88 -0.74 -19.95
CA ASP A 173 -9.08 0.49 -20.05
C ASP A 173 -7.91 0.50 -19.04
N GLY A 174 -7.45 -0.69 -18.70
CA GLY A 174 -6.30 -0.95 -17.83
C GLY A 174 -6.54 -0.74 -16.35
N GLY A 175 -7.79 -0.55 -15.91
CA GLY A 175 -8.17 -0.36 -14.52
C GLY A 175 -8.62 1.07 -14.22
N SER A 176 -8.83 1.90 -15.24
CA SER A 176 -9.34 3.25 -15.06
C SER A 176 -10.83 3.23 -14.71
N THR A 177 -11.58 2.30 -15.30
CA THR A 177 -12.99 2.05 -14.98
C THR A 177 -13.28 0.57 -14.88
N PHE A 178 -14.25 0.23 -14.04
CA PHE A 178 -14.69 -1.15 -13.83
C PHE A 178 -16.19 -1.31 -14.04
N VAL A 179 -16.55 -2.39 -14.75
CA VAL A 179 -17.93 -2.83 -14.92
C VAL A 179 -18.16 -4.06 -14.07
N ARG A 180 -19.05 -3.94 -13.08
CA ARG A 180 -19.45 -5.06 -12.23
C ARG A 180 -20.25 -6.08 -13.02
N LEU A 181 -19.80 -7.33 -13.01
CA LEU A 181 -20.55 -8.43 -13.62
C LEU A 181 -21.84 -8.66 -12.83
N THR A 182 -22.96 -8.49 -13.51
CA THR A 182 -24.30 -8.52 -12.93
C THR A 182 -25.28 -9.12 -13.92
N LYS A 183 -26.07 -10.11 -13.49
CA LYS A 183 -27.18 -10.67 -14.28
C LYS A 183 -28.31 -9.65 -14.38
N SER A 184 -29.23 -9.85 -15.32
CA SER A 184 -30.43 -9.02 -15.49
C SER A 184 -31.32 -8.94 -14.24
N ASN A 185 -31.25 -9.92 -13.34
CA ASN A 185 -31.96 -9.93 -12.06
C ASN A 185 -31.23 -9.18 -10.92
N GLY A 186 -30.16 -8.45 -11.24
CA GLY A 186 -29.36 -7.67 -10.27
C GLY A 186 -28.41 -8.50 -9.42
N GLN A 187 -28.38 -9.83 -9.58
CA GLN A 187 -27.52 -10.72 -8.81
C GLN A 187 -26.16 -10.94 -9.50
N SER A 188 -25.18 -11.42 -8.74
CA SER A 188 -23.90 -11.85 -9.29
C SER A 188 -24.06 -13.00 -10.31
N PRO A 189 -23.20 -13.10 -11.35
CA PRO A 189 -23.19 -14.17 -12.35
C PRO A 189 -23.00 -15.57 -11.74
N PHE A 190 -22.36 -15.66 -10.58
CA PHE A 190 -22.04 -16.92 -9.90
C PHE A 190 -23.25 -17.51 -9.16
N SER A 191 -23.06 -18.68 -8.55
CA SER A 191 -24.10 -19.37 -7.77
C SER A 191 -23.47 -20.47 -6.92
N ASN A 192 -24.03 -20.71 -5.74
CA ASN A 192 -23.62 -21.75 -4.80
C ASN A 192 -22.25 -21.51 -4.13
N THR A 193 -21.77 -20.27 -4.12
CA THR A 193 -20.41 -19.93 -3.68
C THR A 193 -20.36 -19.20 -2.34
N LEU A 194 -19.24 -19.37 -1.62
CA LEU A 194 -19.00 -18.83 -0.28
C LEU A 194 -17.90 -17.75 -0.19
N GLY A 195 -17.23 -17.42 -1.29
CA GLY A 195 -16.16 -16.40 -1.31
C GLY A 195 -14.79 -16.97 -1.67
N ASP A 196 -13.73 -16.43 -1.08
CA ASP A 196 -12.31 -16.77 -1.30
C ASP A 196 -11.91 -16.72 -2.79
N PRO A 197 -11.88 -15.51 -3.39
CA PRO A 197 -11.73 -15.33 -4.82
C PRO A 197 -10.32 -15.65 -5.32
N VAL A 198 -10.24 -16.28 -6.50
CA VAL A 198 -9.04 -16.28 -7.35
C VAL A 198 -9.46 -15.97 -8.79
N ALA A 199 -8.70 -15.11 -9.48
CA ALA A 199 -8.86 -14.85 -10.91
C ALA A 199 -7.67 -15.41 -11.68
N LEU A 200 -7.94 -16.22 -12.72
CA LEU A 200 -6.93 -16.83 -13.58
C LEU A 200 -7.21 -16.50 -15.04
N PHE A 201 -6.16 -16.29 -15.82
CA PHE A 201 -6.25 -16.11 -17.26
C PHE A 201 -5.60 -17.29 -17.99
N ASN A 202 -6.38 -17.98 -18.82
CA ASN A 202 -5.90 -19.05 -19.68
C ASN A 202 -5.53 -18.49 -21.06
N LYS A 203 -4.24 -18.23 -21.26
CA LYS A 203 -3.71 -17.63 -22.50
C LYS A 203 -4.06 -18.40 -23.78
N PRO A 204 -3.90 -19.74 -23.87
CA PRO A 204 -4.26 -20.49 -25.07
C PRO A 204 -5.72 -20.30 -25.54
N THR A 205 -6.67 -20.19 -24.63
CA THR A 205 -8.11 -20.05 -24.97
C THR A 205 -8.61 -18.62 -24.84
N GLN A 206 -7.75 -17.68 -24.43
CA GLN A 206 -8.12 -16.29 -24.12
C GLN A 206 -9.34 -16.23 -23.19
N THR A 207 -9.31 -17.02 -22.12
CA THR A 207 -10.47 -17.19 -21.22
C THR A 207 -10.12 -16.84 -19.79
N TRP A 208 -11.01 -16.10 -19.13
CA TRP A 208 -10.96 -15.84 -17.70
C TRP A 208 -11.67 -16.92 -16.90
N PHE A 209 -11.06 -17.32 -15.79
CA PHE A 209 -11.66 -18.17 -14.78
C PHE A 209 -11.71 -17.39 -13.47
N ALA A 210 -12.88 -17.35 -12.85
CA ALA A 210 -13.04 -16.92 -11.47
C ALA A 210 -13.32 -18.17 -10.63
N VAL A 211 -12.52 -18.36 -9.59
CA VAL A 211 -12.59 -19.49 -8.67
C VAL A 211 -13.02 -18.98 -7.31
N PHE A 212 -13.90 -19.72 -6.66
CA PHE A 212 -14.46 -19.41 -5.35
C PHE A 212 -14.66 -20.72 -4.60
N ILE A 213 -14.79 -20.66 -3.27
CA ILE A 213 -15.32 -21.78 -2.49
C ILE A 213 -16.75 -22.04 -2.95
N ASP A 214 -17.07 -23.30 -3.22
CA ASP A 214 -18.39 -23.79 -3.64
C ASP A 214 -18.95 -24.73 -2.57
N LEU A 215 -20.28 -24.77 -2.41
CA LEU A 215 -20.96 -25.66 -1.47
C LEU A 215 -21.09 -27.10 -1.97
N ALA A 216 -20.73 -27.39 -3.22
CA ALA A 216 -20.70 -28.76 -3.71
C ALA A 216 -19.58 -29.58 -3.02
N CYS A 217 -19.79 -30.88 -2.85
CA CYS A 217 -18.87 -31.75 -2.12
C CYS A 217 -17.43 -31.68 -2.68
N GLY A 218 -16.50 -31.12 -1.88
CA GLY A 218 -15.09 -30.95 -2.26
C GLY A 218 -14.38 -29.72 -1.66
N GLY A 219 -15.10 -28.81 -0.99
CA GLY A 219 -14.56 -27.72 -0.16
C GLY A 219 -14.40 -28.11 1.30
#